data_AF-A0A7U3T2N1-F1
#
_entry.id   AF-A0A7U3T2N1-F1
#
_cell.length_a   1.000
_cell.length_b   1.000
_cell.length_c   1.000
_cell.angle_alpha   90.00
_cell.angle_beta   90.00
_cell.angle_gamma   90.00
#
_symmetry.space_group_name_H-M   'P 1'
#
loop_
_entity.id
_entity.type
_entity.pdbx_description
1 polymer ?
#
loop_
_entity_poly.entity_id
_entity_poly.type
_entity_poly.pdbx_seq_one_letter_code
_entity_poly.pdbx_strand_id
1 'polypeptide(L)'
;TGTRVRYWADRQIFLKDAKLSLETLHQRARQTAFLVPGLTIVVRDERGLDGEGRTEETFHFDGGISEFCEYLAQDKAVCDVLRLSGQGTFKETVPVLDERGHMTATEVTRELGVDIALRWGTGYDSNIKSFVNIIATPKGGTHVTGFERSVTKTINEALR
;
A
#
# COMPACT_ATOMS: atom_id res chain seq x y z
N THR A 1 2.52 10.13 -23.87
CA THR A 1 3.64 9.19 -24.12
C THR A 1 3.53 8.04 -23.14
N GLY A 2 4.19 6.90 -23.36
CA GLY A 2 4.07 5.75 -22.46
C GLY A 2 5.03 4.62 -22.80
N THR A 3 5.09 3.63 -21.93
CA THR A 3 5.97 2.46 -22.04
C THR A 3 5.14 1.20 -22.04
N ARG A 4 5.46 0.24 -22.92
CA ARG A 4 4.87 -1.10 -22.93
C ARG A 4 5.96 -2.13 -22.68
N VAL A 5 5.74 -2.99 -21.70
CA VAL A 5 6.62 -4.13 -21.41
C VAL A 5 5.83 -5.42 -21.63
N ARG A 6 6.48 -6.41 -22.26
CA ARG A 6 5.95 -7.76 -22.42
C ARG A 6 7.07 -8.74 -22.08
N TYR A 7 6.75 -9.76 -21.29
CA TYR A 7 7.71 -10.79 -20.88
C TYR A 7 7.04 -12.16 -20.84
N TRP A 8 7.86 -13.20 -20.83
CA TRP A 8 7.46 -14.58 -20.57
C TRP A 8 8.36 -15.14 -19.48
N ALA A 9 7.77 -15.86 -18.51
CA ALA A 9 8.53 -16.48 -17.44
C ALA A 9 9.38 -17.65 -17.97
N ASP A 10 10.63 -17.73 -17.54
CA ASP A 10 11.55 -18.80 -17.91
C ASP A 10 11.18 -20.13 -17.24
N ARG A 11 10.91 -21.17 -18.04
CA ARG A 11 10.51 -22.50 -17.57
C ARG A 11 11.66 -23.34 -17.00
N GLN A 12 12.91 -22.88 -17.11
CA GLN A 12 14.05 -23.48 -16.44
C GLN A 12 14.22 -22.95 -15.01
N ILE A 13 13.75 -21.72 -14.76
CA ILE A 13 13.82 -21.08 -13.44
C ILE A 13 12.55 -21.38 -12.62
N PHE A 14 11.38 -21.27 -13.24
CA PHE A 14 10.10 -21.48 -12.57
C PHE A 14 9.58 -22.91 -12.77
N LEU A 15 8.88 -23.44 -11.76
CA LEU A 15 8.23 -24.75 -11.82
C LEU A 15 7.25 -24.85 -13.00
N LYS A 16 7.02 -26.07 -13.49
CA LYS A 16 6.17 -26.31 -14.68
C LYS A 16 4.73 -25.82 -14.50
N ASP A 17 4.21 -25.92 -13.28
CA ASP A 17 2.88 -25.50 -12.88
C ASP A 17 2.81 -24.04 -12.41
N ALA A 18 3.94 -23.31 -12.37
CA ALA A 18 3.95 -21.90 -12.06
C ALA A 18 3.08 -21.12 -13.06
N LYS A 19 2.05 -20.48 -12.52
CA LYS A 19 1.06 -19.68 -13.25
C LYS A 19 0.83 -18.39 -12.49
N LEU A 20 0.51 -17.33 -13.22
CA LEU A 20 0.06 -16.07 -12.62
C LEU A 20 -1.31 -16.29 -11.97
N SER A 21 -1.42 -15.91 -10.69
CA SER A 21 -2.68 -15.90 -9.95
C SER A 21 -3.47 -14.64 -10.30
N LEU A 22 -4.63 -14.81 -10.92
CA LEU A 22 -5.49 -13.67 -11.26
C LEU A 22 -5.99 -12.96 -10.00
N GLU A 23 -6.34 -13.73 -8.97
CA GLU A 23 -6.76 -13.21 -7.67
C GLU A 23 -5.68 -12.31 -7.05
N THR A 24 -4.43 -12.76 -7.04
CA THR A 24 -3.32 -11.98 -6.49
C THR A 24 -3.07 -10.71 -7.30
N LEU A 25 -3.20 -10.77 -8.63
CA LEU A 25 -3.11 -9.59 -9.49
C LEU A 25 -4.24 -8.59 -9.22
N HIS A 26 -5.48 -9.05 -9.06
CA HIS A 26 -6.63 -8.20 -8.74
C HIS A 26 -6.48 -7.55 -7.36
N GLN A 27 -6.09 -8.32 -6.34
CA GLN A 27 -5.83 -7.79 -5.00
C GLN A 27 -4.74 -6.70 -5.04
N ARG A 28 -3.65 -6.93 -5.78
CA ARG A 28 -2.57 -5.94 -5.90
C ARG A 28 -2.99 -4.71 -6.69
N ALA A 29 -3.70 -4.89 -7.81
CA ALA A 29 -4.21 -3.79 -8.63
C ALA A 29 -5.19 -2.91 -7.84
N ARG A 30 -6.17 -3.53 -7.16
CA ARG A 30 -7.13 -2.84 -6.29
C ARG A 30 -6.42 -2.03 -5.21
N GLN A 31 -5.49 -2.65 -4.49
CA GLN A 31 -4.73 -1.99 -3.44
C GLN A 31 -3.95 -0.78 -4.00
N THR A 32 -3.26 -0.93 -5.13
CA THR A 32 -2.50 0.18 -5.72
C THR A 32 -3.40 1.30 -6.22
N ALA A 33 -4.56 0.99 -6.80
CA ALA A 33 -5.53 2.01 -7.21
C ALA A 33 -6.07 2.81 -6.01
N PHE A 34 -6.31 2.17 -4.86
CA PHE A 34 -6.67 2.89 -3.62
C PHE A 34 -5.54 3.78 -3.08
N LEU A 35 -4.28 3.35 -3.19
CA LEU A 35 -3.14 4.11 -2.66
C LEU A 35 -2.75 5.30 -3.53
N VAL A 36 -3.22 5.35 -4.79
CA VAL A 36 -2.92 6.42 -5.75
C VAL A 36 -4.24 6.93 -6.33
N PRO A 37 -4.90 7.90 -5.67
CA PRO A 37 -6.16 8.47 -6.16
C PRO A 37 -6.05 8.94 -7.61
N GLY A 38 -7.07 8.64 -8.40
CA GLY A 38 -7.12 8.95 -9.84
C GLY A 38 -6.38 7.95 -10.74
N LEU A 39 -5.63 6.99 -10.19
CA LEU A 39 -5.01 5.92 -10.99
C LEU A 39 -6.06 4.91 -11.46
N THR A 40 -6.06 4.62 -12.75
CA THR A 40 -6.84 3.51 -13.31
C THR A 40 -5.91 2.34 -13.62
N ILE A 41 -6.23 1.16 -13.09
CA ILE A 41 -5.54 -0.09 -13.41
C ILE A 41 -6.55 -1.05 -14.03
N VAL A 42 -6.22 -1.60 -15.19
CA VAL A 42 -7.04 -2.62 -15.87
C VAL A 42 -6.27 -3.93 -15.90
N VAL A 43 -6.88 -4.99 -15.37
CA VAL A 43 -6.33 -6.35 -15.45
C VAL A 43 -7.18 -7.15 -16.43
N ARG A 44 -6.53 -7.66 -17.48
CA ARG A 44 -7.15 -8.50 -18.51
C ARG A 44 -6.54 -9.89 -18.48
N ASP A 45 -7.38 -10.90 -18.33
CA ASP A 45 -6.99 -12.30 -18.50
C ASP A 45 -7.43 -12.79 -19.88
N GLU A 46 -6.46 -13.02 -20.76
CA GLU A 46 -6.69 -13.50 -22.13
C GLU A 46 -6.45 -15.02 -22.27
N ARG A 47 -6.29 -15.77 -21.16
CA ARG A 47 -5.99 -17.22 -21.19
C ARG A 47 -7.15 -18.10 -21.69
N GLY A 48 -8.38 -17.58 -21.73
CA GLY A 48 -9.56 -18.29 -22.24
C GLY A 48 -9.43 -18.68 -23.71
N LEU A 49 -9.79 -19.94 -24.04
CA LEU A 49 -9.86 -20.45 -25.42
C LEU A 49 -11.20 -20.02 -26.06
N ASP A 50 -11.17 -19.63 -27.34
CA ASP A 50 -12.36 -19.27 -28.15
C ASP A 50 -13.29 -18.20 -27.57
N GLY A 51 -12.77 -17.35 -26.66
CA GLY A 51 -13.50 -16.24 -26.05
C GLY A 51 -14.21 -16.61 -24.74
N GLU A 52 -14.36 -17.89 -24.41
CA GLU A 52 -14.86 -18.31 -23.11
C GLU A 52 -13.75 -18.24 -22.05
N GLY A 53 -14.04 -17.58 -20.92
CA GLY A 53 -13.09 -17.42 -19.81
C GLY A 53 -12.12 -16.25 -19.93
N ARG A 54 -12.30 -15.35 -20.90
CA ARG A 54 -11.63 -14.03 -20.88
C ARG A 54 -12.30 -13.13 -19.84
N THR A 55 -11.52 -12.46 -19.02
CA THR A 55 -12.03 -11.53 -18.00
C THR A 55 -11.29 -10.21 -18.05
N GLU A 56 -12.00 -9.14 -17.70
CA GLU A 56 -11.46 -7.79 -17.56
C GLU A 56 -12.03 -7.16 -16.30
N GLU A 57 -11.15 -6.68 -15.43
CA GLU A 57 -11.55 -5.91 -14.24
C GLU A 57 -10.80 -4.58 -14.23
N THR A 58 -11.53 -3.49 -13.96
CA THR A 58 -11.00 -2.13 -13.88
C THR A 58 -11.08 -1.63 -12.44
N PHE A 59 -9.97 -1.07 -11.96
CA PHE A 59 -9.83 -0.52 -10.62
C PHE A 59 -9.55 0.98 -10.71
N HIS A 60 -10.41 1.80 -10.12
CA HIS A 60 -10.29 3.24 -10.05
C HIS A 60 -11.04 3.74 -8.82
N PHE A 61 -10.36 4.50 -7.96
CA PHE A 61 -10.87 4.94 -6.66
C PHE A 61 -10.38 6.35 -6.37
N ASP A 62 -11.30 7.29 -6.21
CA ASP A 62 -10.97 8.71 -5.96
C ASP A 62 -10.85 9.03 -4.48
N GLY A 63 -11.59 8.33 -3.61
CA GLY A 63 -11.54 8.51 -2.16
C GLY A 63 -10.30 7.90 -1.48
N GLY A 64 -9.42 7.28 -2.26
CA GLY A 64 -8.10 6.83 -1.82
C GLY A 64 -8.15 5.85 -0.65
N ILE A 65 -7.31 6.09 0.37
CA ILE A 65 -7.24 5.20 1.53
C ILE A 65 -8.47 5.25 2.44
N SER A 66 -9.35 6.25 2.30
CA SER A 66 -10.65 6.26 2.99
C SER A 66 -11.52 5.10 2.49
N GLU A 67 -11.72 5.01 1.17
CA GLU A 67 -12.46 3.91 0.55
C GLU A 67 -11.77 2.57 0.78
N PHE A 68 -10.43 2.55 0.84
CA PHE A 68 -9.71 1.33 1.17
C PHE A 68 -10.01 0.84 2.58
N CYS A 69 -10.08 1.75 3.56
CA CYS A 69 -10.45 1.45 4.93
C CYS A 69 -11.86 0.85 4.99
N GLU A 70 -12.82 1.42 4.26
CA GLU A 70 -14.19 0.89 4.17
C GLU A 70 -14.22 -0.49 3.50
N TYR A 71 -13.51 -0.67 2.39
CA TYR A 71 -13.41 -1.93 1.68
C TYR A 71 -12.86 -3.07 2.56
N LEU A 72 -11.89 -2.76 3.42
CA LEU A 72 -11.30 -3.74 4.35
C LEU A 72 -12.19 -4.04 5.56
N ALA A 73 -13.05 -3.11 5.94
CA ALA A 73 -13.86 -3.19 7.15
C ALA A 73 -15.25 -3.78 6.86
N GLN A 74 -15.30 -5.11 6.79
CA GLN A 74 -16.51 -5.90 6.51
C GLN A 74 -17.52 -5.94 7.67
N ASP A 75 -17.11 -5.49 8.87
CA ASP A 75 -17.97 -5.43 10.04
C ASP A 75 -18.85 -4.17 10.04
N LYS A 76 -19.83 -4.10 10.95
CA LYS A 76 -20.71 -2.94 11.07
C LYS A 76 -19.91 -1.75 11.62
N ALA A 77 -20.02 -0.60 10.94
CA ALA A 77 -19.37 0.63 11.38
C ALA A 77 -19.95 1.16 12.71
N VAL A 78 -19.06 1.58 13.61
CA VAL A 78 -19.40 2.33 14.84
C VAL A 78 -19.23 3.83 14.62
N CYS A 79 -18.28 4.21 13.76
CA CYS A 79 -18.04 5.58 13.34
C CYS A 79 -17.74 5.63 11.84
N ASP A 80 -17.77 6.83 11.28
CA ASP A 80 -17.24 7.09 9.94
C ASP A 80 -15.71 6.91 9.90
N VAL A 81 -15.14 6.86 8.70
CA VAL A 81 -13.67 6.79 8.55
C VAL A 81 -13.04 8.11 9.01
N LEU A 82 -12.21 8.01 10.04
CA LEU A 82 -11.37 9.10 10.50
C LEU A 82 -10.14 9.21 9.61
N ARG A 83 -9.84 10.43 9.17
CA ARG A 83 -8.66 10.75 8.37
C ARG A 83 -7.69 11.58 9.17
N LEU A 84 -6.46 11.08 9.29
CA LEU A 84 -5.37 11.75 9.98
C LEU A 84 -4.21 11.86 9.00
N SER A 85 -3.79 13.08 8.72
CA SER A 85 -2.63 13.36 7.89
C SER A 85 -1.65 14.27 8.62
N GLY A 86 -0.37 14.05 8.42
CA GLY A 86 0.67 14.88 9.01
C GLY A 86 1.95 14.82 8.20
N GLN A 87 2.82 15.80 8.41
CA GLN A 87 4.16 15.81 7.82
C GLN A 87 5.17 16.24 8.87
N GLY A 88 6.39 15.75 8.74
CA GLY A 88 7.51 16.14 9.59
C GLY A 88 8.83 15.92 8.88
N THR A 89 9.91 16.18 9.60
CA THR A 89 11.27 15.97 9.07
C THR A 89 12.06 15.06 9.99
N PHE A 90 12.93 14.24 9.41
CA PHE A 90 13.92 13.48 10.16
C PHE A 90 15.29 13.59 9.50
N LYS A 91 16.33 13.32 10.28
CA LYS A 91 17.71 13.32 9.82
C LYS A 91 18.16 11.88 9.57
N GLU A 92 18.75 11.65 8.41
CA GLU A 92 19.29 10.36 8.00
C GLU A 92 20.74 10.55 7.58
N THR A 93 21.63 9.65 8.00
CA THR A 93 23.02 9.65 7.52
C THR A 93 23.11 8.79 6.28
N VAL A 94 23.32 9.41 5.13
CA VAL A 94 23.49 8.71 3.85
C VAL A 94 24.88 8.97 3.27
N PRO A 95 25.46 8.00 2.54
CA PRO A 95 26.71 8.25 1.85
C PRO A 95 26.43 9.13 0.61
N VAL A 96 27.10 10.28 0.54
CA VAL A 96 27.02 11.20 -0.60
C VAL A 96 28.37 11.24 -1.30
N LEU A 97 28.34 11.24 -2.62
CA LEU A 97 29.55 11.36 -3.44
C LEU A 97 30.05 12.81 -3.38
N ASP A 98 31.30 13.00 -2.97
CA ASP A 98 31.95 14.31 -3.03
C ASP A 98 32.46 14.63 -4.45
N GLU A 99 32.93 15.87 -4.66
CA GLU A 99 33.50 16.32 -5.94
C GLU A 99 34.73 15.51 -6.39
N ARG A 100 35.33 14.72 -5.49
CA ARG A 100 36.52 13.89 -5.72
C ARG A 100 36.18 12.41 -5.90
N GLY A 101 34.88 12.05 -5.88
CA GLY A 101 34.41 10.68 -6.04
C GLY A 101 34.47 9.82 -4.78
N HIS A 102 34.74 10.39 -3.60
CA HIS A 102 34.71 9.67 -2.33
C HIS A 102 33.31 9.69 -1.71
N MET A 103 32.96 8.58 -1.04
CA MET A 103 31.71 8.49 -0.28
C MET A 103 31.89 9.11 1.10
N THR A 104 31.21 10.22 1.34
CA THR A 104 31.23 10.91 2.64
C THR A 104 29.88 10.73 3.35
N ALA A 105 29.91 10.23 4.58
CA ALA A 105 28.73 10.12 5.42
C ALA A 105 28.19 11.53 5.71
N THR A 106 27.03 11.84 5.15
CA THR A 106 26.42 13.17 5.21
C THR A 106 25.05 13.07 5.86
N GLU A 107 24.81 13.92 6.84
CA GLU A 107 23.48 14.05 7.45
C GLU A 107 22.56 14.81 6.49
N VAL A 108 21.53 14.14 6.00
CA VAL A 108 20.51 14.73 5.14
C VAL A 108 19.20 14.86 5.92
N THR A 109 18.51 15.98 5.73
CA THR A 109 17.16 16.16 6.25
C THR A 109 16.17 15.65 5.20
N ARG A 110 15.27 14.76 5.62
CA ARG A 110 14.21 14.16 4.82
C ARG A 110 12.86 14.64 5.32
N GLU A 111 11.93 14.86 4.41
CA GLU A 111 10.51 15.03 4.72
C GLU A 111 9.82 13.67 4.80
N LEU A 112 8.90 13.53 5.75
CA LEU A 112 8.08 12.34 5.94
C LEU A 112 6.63 12.77 6.06
N GLY A 113 5.84 12.42 5.05
CA GLY A 113 4.38 12.48 5.10
C GLY A 113 3.81 11.20 5.71
N VAL A 114 2.74 11.34 6.47
CA VAL A 114 1.94 10.25 7.04
C VAL A 114 0.49 10.50 6.70
N ASP A 115 -0.19 9.47 6.20
CA ASP A 115 -1.62 9.51 5.89
C ASP A 115 -2.29 8.23 6.42
N ILE A 116 -3.32 8.39 7.26
CA ILE A 116 -3.96 7.32 8.01
C ILE A 116 -5.48 7.42 7.84
N ALA A 117 -6.10 6.32 7.42
CA ALA A 117 -7.54 6.11 7.47
C ALA A 117 -7.85 5.04 8.52
N LEU A 118 -8.74 5.36 9.45
CA LEU A 118 -9.07 4.52 10.59
C LEU A 118 -10.58 4.52 10.82
N ARG A 119 -11.16 3.34 11.06
CA ARG A 119 -12.57 3.20 11.42
C ARG A 119 -12.68 2.19 12.57
N TRP A 120 -13.55 2.47 13.53
CA TRP A 120 -14.01 1.45 14.48
C TRP A 120 -15.25 0.75 13.93
N GLY A 121 -15.30 -0.56 14.15
CA GLY A 121 -16.47 -1.37 13.89
C GLY A 121 -16.80 -2.27 15.08
N THR A 122 -17.77 -3.15 14.89
CA THR A 122 -18.25 -4.06 15.94
C THR A 122 -17.42 -5.33 16.09
N GLY A 123 -16.43 -5.56 15.22
CA GLY A 123 -15.54 -6.72 15.29
C GLY A 123 -14.58 -6.68 16.48
N TYR A 124 -14.05 -7.85 16.85
CA TYR A 124 -13.04 -7.99 17.90
C TYR A 124 -11.60 -7.98 17.35
N ASP A 125 -11.42 -8.34 16.08
CA ASP A 125 -10.12 -8.42 15.44
C ASP A 125 -9.68 -7.05 14.90
N SER A 126 -8.40 -6.72 15.06
CA SER A 126 -7.78 -5.55 14.44
C SER A 126 -7.23 -5.89 13.06
N ASN A 127 -7.56 -5.08 12.05
CA ASN A 127 -7.04 -5.21 10.69
C ASN A 127 -6.21 -3.99 10.32
N ILE A 128 -4.88 -4.09 10.47
CA ILE A 128 -3.94 -3.02 10.15
C ILE A 128 -3.26 -3.33 8.81
N LYS A 129 -3.38 -2.41 7.85
CA LYS A 129 -2.60 -2.39 6.60
C LYS A 129 -1.67 -1.19 6.60
N SER A 130 -0.40 -1.42 6.32
CA SER A 130 0.64 -0.38 6.35
C SER A 130 1.46 -0.38 5.07
N PHE A 131 1.88 0.82 4.67
CA PHE A 131 2.59 1.08 3.42
C PHE A 131 3.68 2.12 3.62
N VAL A 132 4.77 1.97 2.88
CA VAL A 132 5.81 2.99 2.73
C VAL A 132 6.03 3.17 1.24
N ASN A 133 5.83 4.40 0.74
CA ASN A 133 5.93 4.72 -0.69
C ASN A 133 5.20 3.68 -1.56
N ILE A 134 3.90 3.49 -1.32
CA ILE A 134 2.99 2.51 -1.97
C ILE A 134 3.36 1.02 -1.85
N ILE A 135 4.46 0.69 -1.18
CA ILE A 135 4.88 -0.70 -0.94
C ILE A 135 4.30 -1.20 0.37
N ALA A 136 3.66 -2.37 0.33
CA ALA A 136 3.06 -2.98 1.50
C ALA A 136 4.13 -3.46 2.48
N THR A 137 3.95 -3.15 3.76
CA THR A 137 4.83 -3.60 4.86
C THR A 137 4.08 -4.58 5.76
N PRO A 138 3.91 -5.86 5.34
CA PRO A 138 3.10 -6.83 6.09
C PRO A 138 3.68 -7.16 7.47
N LYS A 139 4.99 -6.99 7.66
CA LYS A 139 5.67 -7.15 8.95
C LYS A 139 5.70 -5.86 9.78
N GLY A 140 5.01 -4.81 9.33
CA GLY A 140 5.02 -3.49 9.95
C GLY A 140 6.39 -2.82 9.86
N GLY A 141 6.76 -2.13 10.94
CA GLY A 141 7.97 -1.33 11.04
C GLY A 141 7.80 -0.21 12.05
N THR A 142 8.73 0.74 12.05
CA THR A 142 8.74 1.89 12.98
C THR A 142 7.49 2.76 12.86
N HIS A 143 6.93 2.90 11.66
CA HIS A 143 5.69 3.62 11.38
C HIS A 143 4.48 2.97 12.06
N VAL A 144 4.37 1.63 12.04
CA VAL A 144 3.28 0.90 12.71
C VAL A 144 3.42 0.99 14.22
N THR A 145 4.61 0.72 14.76
CA THR A 145 4.86 0.83 16.21
C THR A 145 4.58 2.25 16.72
N GLY A 146 4.94 3.28 15.95
CA GLY A 146 4.65 4.67 16.26
C GLY A 146 3.15 4.99 16.27
N PHE A 147 2.40 4.45 15.31
CA PHE A 147 0.94 4.57 15.25
C PHE A 147 0.27 3.92 16.46
N GLU A 148 0.56 2.64 16.73
CA GLU A 148 -0.06 1.88 17.83
C GLU A 148 0.19 2.54 19.20
N ARG A 149 1.43 2.98 19.44
CA ARG A 149 1.81 3.70 20.65
C ARG A 149 1.02 5.00 20.79
N SER A 150 0.92 5.77 19.71
CA SER A 150 0.24 7.07 19.70
C SER A 150 -1.26 6.94 19.94
N VAL A 151 -1.92 5.97 19.28
CA VAL A 151 -3.35 5.70 19.47
C VAL A 151 -3.63 5.30 20.91
N THR A 152 -2.86 4.34 21.44
CA THR A 152 -3.01 3.88 22.83
C THR A 152 -2.85 5.02 23.82
N LYS A 153 -1.82 5.86 23.64
CA LYS A 153 -1.58 7.02 24.51
C LYS A 153 -2.75 8.01 24.45
N THR A 154 -3.17 8.39 23.24
CA THR A 154 -4.21 9.42 23.03
C THR A 154 -5.55 9.01 23.62
N ILE A 155 -5.97 7.75 23.42
CA ILE A 155 -7.23 7.25 23.96
C ILE A 155 -7.20 7.23 25.50
N ASN A 156 -6.09 6.78 26.09
CA ASN A 156 -5.95 6.78 27.56
C ASN A 156 -5.98 8.20 28.14
N GLU A 157 -5.41 9.18 27.44
CA GLU A 157 -5.46 10.59 27.86
C GLU A 157 -6.87 11.17 27.74
N ALA A 158 -7.63 10.81 26.70
CA ALA A 158 -9.00 11.28 26.52
C ALA A 158 -10.02 10.66 27.50
N LEU A 159 -9.72 9.49 28.06
CA LEU A 159 -10.58 8.79 29.03
C LEU A 159 -10.28 9.15 30.50
N ARG A 160 -9.21 9.90 30.76
CA ARG A 160 -8.87 10.41 32.10
C ARG A 160 -9.65 11.68 32.43
#